data_AF-A0A0P1AG16-F1
#
_entry.id   AF-A0A0P1AG16-F1
#
_cell.length_a   1.000
_cell.length_b   1.000
_cell.length_c   1.000
_cell.angle_alpha   90.00
_cell.angle_beta   90.00
_cell.angle_gamma   90.00
#
_symmetry.space_group_name_H-M   'P 1'
#
loop_
_entity.id
_entity.type
_entity.pdbx_description
1 polymer ?
#
loop_
_entity_poly.entity_id
_entity_poly.type
_entity_poly.pdbx_seq_one_letter_code
_entity_poly.pdbx_strand_id
1 'polypeptide(L)'
;MDFDATIERLNALKLHERSSTPSENQHSDHAVQLQCEVRRLQEENERRVLDQERQLQRWQQEMRSMQTRLEAAEHQNHLLKAALGEVDTYRHQTETQQLVIEDLQTQVKQLRITNYRLQYVVQQSELRGGHGSFLPPPPPDIF
;
A
#
# COMPACT_ATOMS: atom_id res chain seq x y z
N MET A 1 17.23 -35.57 -39.51
CA MET A 1 17.92 -34.71 -40.50
C MET A 1 17.88 -35.52 -41.78
N ASP A 2 16.82 -35.32 -42.56
CA ASP A 2 16.44 -36.24 -43.63
C ASP A 2 17.17 -35.84 -44.90
N PHE A 3 18.31 -36.49 -45.12
CA PHE A 3 19.20 -36.26 -46.26
C PHE A 3 18.49 -36.49 -47.59
N ASP A 4 17.61 -37.50 -47.65
CA ASP A 4 16.84 -37.84 -48.85
C ASP A 4 15.87 -36.72 -49.25
N ALA A 5 15.20 -36.08 -48.29
CA ALA A 5 14.34 -34.92 -48.56
C ALA A 5 15.12 -33.71 -49.10
N THR A 6 16.39 -33.60 -48.72
CA THR A 6 17.28 -32.52 -49.17
C THR A 6 17.76 -32.78 -50.60
N ILE A 7 18.08 -34.03 -50.93
CA ILE A 7 18.49 -34.46 -52.28
C ILE A 7 17.32 -34.36 -53.26
N GLU A 8 16.12 -34.75 -52.84
CA GLU A 8 14.91 -34.66 -53.65
C GLU A 8 14.52 -33.20 -53.95
N ARG A 9 14.65 -32.30 -52.97
CA ARG A 9 14.52 -30.84 -53.19
C ARG A 9 15.57 -30.30 -54.17
N LEU A 10 16.81 -30.75 -54.06
CA LEU A 10 17.89 -30.31 -54.94
C LEU A 10 17.64 -30.76 -56.38
N ASN A 11 17.17 -32.00 -56.56
CA ASN A 11 16.80 -32.52 -57.88
C ASN A 11 15.59 -31.79 -58.48
N ALA A 12 14.58 -31.46 -57.67
CA ALA A 12 13.42 -30.68 -58.10
C ALA A 12 13.83 -29.27 -58.57
N LEU A 13 14.73 -28.60 -57.84
CA LEU A 13 15.25 -27.29 -58.21
C LEU A 13 16.08 -27.35 -59.51
N LYS A 14 16.96 -28.35 -59.64
CA LYS A 14 17.78 -28.56 -60.86
C LYS A 14 16.96 -28.89 -62.11
N LEU A 15 15.85 -29.59 -61.94
CA LEU A 15 14.92 -29.88 -63.05
C LEU A 15 14.19 -28.62 -63.49
N HIS A 16 13.73 -27.80 -62.54
CA HIS A 16 13.04 -26.54 -62.83
C HIS A 16 13.94 -25.59 -63.62
N GLU A 17 15.19 -25.43 -63.19
CA GLU A 17 16.20 -24.56 -63.81
C GLU A 17 16.59 -24.96 -65.24
N ARG A 18 16.44 -26.25 -65.60
CA ARG A 18 16.67 -26.77 -66.96
C ARG A 18 15.47 -26.68 -67.89
N SER A 19 14.24 -26.60 -67.36
CA SER A 19 13.00 -26.48 -68.12
C SER A 19 12.53 -25.04 -68.35
N SER A 20 13.06 -24.08 -67.61
CA SER A 20 12.87 -22.65 -67.87
C SER A 20 14.12 -22.09 -68.54
N THR A 21 14.18 -22.09 -69.87
CA THR A 21 14.95 -21.06 -70.58
C THR A 21 14.25 -19.74 -70.32
N PRO A 22 14.83 -18.86 -69.50
CA PRO A 22 14.20 -17.60 -69.20
C PRO A 22 14.49 -16.66 -70.37
N SER A 23 13.43 -16.19 -71.01
CA SER A 23 13.52 -15.02 -71.88
C SER A 23 14.14 -13.89 -71.05
N GLU A 24 15.24 -13.27 -71.50
CA GLU A 24 15.98 -12.23 -70.73
C GLU A 24 15.07 -11.11 -70.18
N ASN A 25 13.93 -10.86 -70.83
CA ASN A 25 12.91 -9.89 -70.39
C ASN A 25 12.09 -10.33 -69.15
N GLN A 26 11.92 -11.63 -68.87
CA GLN A 26 11.18 -12.10 -67.69
C GLN A 26 12.01 -12.02 -66.40
N HIS A 27 13.33 -12.14 -66.52
CA HIS A 27 14.23 -11.98 -65.38
C HIS A 27 14.36 -10.53 -64.93
N SER A 28 14.37 -9.57 -65.87
CA SER A 28 14.35 -8.15 -65.51
C SER A 28 13.07 -7.77 -64.78
N ASP A 29 11.91 -8.24 -65.25
CA ASP A 29 10.62 -7.93 -64.64
C ASP A 29 10.50 -8.54 -63.24
N HIS A 30 10.98 -9.77 -63.05
CA HIS A 30 10.98 -10.41 -61.73
C HIS A 30 11.94 -9.72 -60.74
N ALA A 31 13.13 -9.30 -61.20
CA ALA A 31 14.09 -8.57 -60.36
C ALA A 31 13.55 -7.20 -59.93
N VAL A 32 12.85 -6.49 -60.81
CA VAL A 32 12.18 -5.22 -60.48
C VAL A 32 11.04 -5.44 -59.49
N GLN A 33 10.24 -6.49 -59.67
CA GLN A 33 9.16 -6.84 -58.73
C GLN A 33 9.69 -7.18 -57.33
N LEU A 34 10.79 -7.94 -57.25
CA LEU A 34 11.49 -8.25 -56.00
C LEU A 34 12.04 -6.98 -55.32
N GLN A 35 12.64 -6.06 -56.07
CA GLN A 35 13.10 -4.78 -55.51
C GLN A 35 11.95 -3.94 -54.95
N CYS A 36 10.83 -3.87 -55.66
CA CYS A 36 9.63 -3.17 -55.19
C CYS A 36 9.09 -3.80 -53.89
N GLU A 37 9.05 -5.13 -53.80
CA GLU A 37 8.56 -5.83 -52.62
C GLU A 37 9.52 -5.68 -51.42
N VAL A 38 10.83 -5.76 -51.64
CA VAL A 38 11.83 -5.50 -50.61
C VAL A 38 11.69 -4.08 -50.06
N ARG A 39 11.54 -3.09 -50.95
CA ARG A 39 11.32 -1.70 -50.55
C ARG A 39 10.02 -1.54 -49.76
N ARG A 40 8.92 -2.16 -50.21
CA ARG A 40 7.63 -2.16 -49.50
C ARG A 40 7.77 -2.73 -48.09
N LEU A 41 8.47 -3.87 -47.97
CA LEU A 41 8.70 -4.53 -46.68
C LEU A 41 9.61 -3.70 -45.76
N GLN A 42 10.61 -3.00 -46.31
CA GLN A 42 11.45 -2.08 -45.54
C GLN A 42 10.62 -0.92 -44.99
N GLU A 43 9.82 -0.26 -45.83
CA GLU A 43 8.94 0.84 -45.41
C GLU A 43 7.89 0.36 -44.38
N GLU A 44 7.36 -0.85 -44.52
CA GLU A 44 6.44 -1.44 -43.56
C GLU A 44 7.13 -1.79 -42.23
N ASN A 45 8.37 -2.30 -42.27
CA ASN A 45 9.15 -2.60 -41.08
C ASN A 45 9.50 -1.32 -40.31
N GLU A 46 9.97 -0.28 -41.00
CA GLU A 46 10.26 1.02 -40.40
C GLU A 46 9.04 1.61 -39.68
N ARG A 47 7.85 1.54 -40.29
CA ARG A 47 6.61 1.97 -39.65
C ARG A 47 6.32 1.18 -38.38
N ARG A 48 6.47 -0.14 -38.42
CA ARG A 48 6.25 -1.01 -37.25
C ARG A 48 7.24 -0.70 -36.13
N VAL A 49 8.51 -0.47 -36.44
CA VAL A 49 9.53 -0.10 -35.45
C VAL A 49 9.18 1.23 -34.79
N LEU A 50 8.82 2.26 -35.58
CA LEU A 50 8.42 3.56 -35.06
C LEU A 50 7.17 3.46 -34.16
N ASP A 51 6.19 2.64 -34.52
CA ASP A 51 5.00 2.44 -33.70
C ASP A 51 5.31 1.68 -32.40
N GLN A 52 6.20 0.70 -32.44
CA GLN A 52 6.68 0.00 -31.24
C GLN A 52 7.46 0.94 -30.31
N GLU A 53 8.34 1.79 -30.83
CA GLU A 53 9.07 2.78 -30.04
C GLU A 53 8.11 3.75 -29.33
N ARG A 54 7.07 4.22 -30.04
CA ARG A 54 6.03 5.07 -29.46
C ARG A 54 5.22 4.36 -28.37
N GLN A 55 4.96 3.06 -28.52
CA GLN A 55 4.29 2.27 -27.50
C GLN A 55 5.18 2.10 -26.25
N LEU A 56 6.46 1.77 -26.45
CA LEU A 56 7.43 1.63 -25.37
C LEU A 56 7.59 2.94 -24.58
N GLN A 57 7.67 4.08 -25.26
CA GLN A 57 7.74 5.39 -24.60
C GLN A 57 6.52 5.67 -23.73
N ARG A 58 5.31 5.35 -24.23
CA ARG A 58 4.06 5.50 -23.46
C ARG A 58 4.06 4.61 -22.23
N TRP A 59 4.39 3.33 -22.38
CA TRP A 59 4.48 2.41 -21.25
C TRP A 59 5.53 2.83 -20.23
N GLN A 60 6.67 3.36 -20.67
CA GLN A 60 7.69 3.85 -19.75
C GLN A 60 7.19 5.05 -18.94
N GLN A 61 6.43 5.96 -19.55
CA GLN A 61 5.81 7.09 -18.85
C GLN A 61 4.75 6.62 -17.86
N GLU A 62 3.87 5.69 -18.26
CA GLU A 62 2.85 5.11 -17.40
C GLU A 62 3.46 4.39 -16.19
N MET A 63 4.52 3.59 -16.42
CA MET A 63 5.25 2.90 -15.36
C MET A 63 5.87 3.88 -14.37
N ARG A 64 6.52 4.96 -14.85
CA ARG A 64 7.07 5.99 -13.96
C ARG A 64 5.98 6.68 -13.14
N SER A 65 4.86 7.04 -13.77
CA SER A 65 3.73 7.65 -13.08
C SER A 65 3.15 6.74 -12.00
N MET A 66 3.00 5.45 -12.32
CA MET A 66 2.51 4.44 -11.39
C MET A 66 3.48 4.25 -10.22
N GLN A 67 4.78 4.20 -10.50
CA GLN A 67 5.82 4.08 -9.49
C GLN A 67 5.79 5.27 -8.50
N THR A 68 5.73 6.50 -9.00
CA THR A 68 5.62 7.68 -8.13
C THR A 68 4.36 7.65 -7.27
N ARG A 69 3.23 7.19 -7.84
CA ARG A 69 1.98 7.03 -7.07
C ARG A 69 2.10 5.95 -5.99
N LEU A 70 2.79 4.86 -6.30
CA LEU A 70 3.04 3.77 -5.35
C LEU A 70 3.92 4.27 -4.19
N GLU A 71 5.04 4.93 -4.50
CA GLU A 71 5.94 5.51 -3.49
C GLU A 71 5.20 6.50 -2.56
N ALA A 72 4.33 7.34 -3.12
CA ALA A 72 3.50 8.25 -2.32
C ALA A 72 2.51 7.50 -1.41
N ALA A 73 1.88 6.43 -1.91
CA ALA A 73 0.95 5.61 -1.13
C ALA A 73 1.66 4.82 -0.02
N GLU A 74 2.85 4.30 -0.30
CA GLU A 74 3.70 3.63 0.70
C GLU A 74 4.14 4.59 1.80
N HIS A 75 4.52 5.81 1.43
CA HIS A 75 4.84 6.86 2.40
C HIS A 75 3.64 7.20 3.29
N GLN A 76 2.45 7.37 2.71
CA GLN A 76 1.21 7.58 3.48
C GLN A 76 0.91 6.39 4.41
N ASN A 77 1.12 5.16 3.95
CA ASN A 77 0.92 3.97 4.79
C ASN A 77 1.88 3.95 5.98
N HIS A 78 3.14 4.36 5.77
CA HIS A 78 4.12 4.47 6.85
C HIS A 78 3.69 5.50 7.90
N LEU A 79 3.23 6.69 7.46
CA LEU A 79 2.72 7.72 8.37
C LEU A 79 1.50 7.24 9.17
N LEU A 80 0.55 6.54 8.53
CA LEU A 80 -0.61 5.98 9.21
C LEU A 80 -0.21 4.93 10.25
N LYS A 81 0.77 4.08 9.95
CA LYS A 81 1.30 3.10 10.92
C LYS A 81 1.97 3.78 12.11
N ALA A 82 2.72 4.86 11.89
CA ALA A 82 3.31 5.64 12.97
C ALA A 82 2.22 6.25 13.87
N ALA A 83 1.19 6.86 13.28
CA ALA A 83 0.07 7.43 14.03
C ALA A 83 -0.72 6.37 14.82
N LEU A 84 -0.89 5.17 14.29
CA LEU A 84 -1.51 4.05 15.02
C LEU A 84 -0.71 3.67 16.28
N GLY A 85 0.62 3.69 16.19
CA GLY A 85 1.49 3.46 17.36
C GLY A 85 1.24 4.48 18.48
N GLU A 86 1.03 5.75 18.13
CA GLU A 86 0.70 6.79 19.11
C GLU A 86 -0.64 6.52 19.80
N VAL A 87 -1.65 6.05 19.07
CA VAL A 87 -2.98 5.71 19.64
C VAL A 87 -2.85 4.66 20.74
N ASP A 88 -2.07 3.60 20.54
CA ASP A 88 -1.85 2.58 21.56
C ASP A 88 -1.15 3.17 22.80
N THR A 89 -0.20 4.09 22.62
CA THR A 89 0.44 4.78 23.76
C THR A 89 -0.55 5.65 24.54
N TYR A 90 -1.42 6.39 23.85
CA TYR A 90 -2.46 7.20 24.50
C TYR A 90 -3.51 6.34 25.21
N ARG A 91 -3.86 5.18 24.63
CA ARG A 91 -4.75 4.23 25.29
C ARG A 91 -4.17 3.77 26.62
N HIS A 92 -2.91 3.36 26.63
CA HIS A 92 -2.24 2.90 27.85
C HIS A 92 -2.08 4.01 28.90
N GLN A 93 -1.79 5.25 28.47
CA GLN A 93 -1.78 6.42 29.35
C GLN A 93 -3.15 6.66 29.98
N THR A 94 -4.23 6.52 29.21
CA THR A 94 -5.60 6.69 29.69
C THR A 94 -5.97 5.61 30.71
N GLU A 95 -5.63 4.34 30.44
CA GLU A 95 -5.81 3.22 31.38
C GLU A 95 -5.07 3.48 32.70
N THR A 96 -3.83 3.96 32.63
CA THR A 96 -3.03 4.28 33.82
C THR A 96 -3.63 5.45 34.61
N GLN A 97 -4.06 6.51 33.93
CA GLN A 97 -4.71 7.65 34.57
C GLN A 97 -6.03 7.25 35.25
N GLN A 98 -6.79 6.33 34.64
CA GLN A 98 -8.02 5.82 35.22
C GLN A 98 -7.77 5.11 36.57
N LEU A 99 -6.72 4.27 36.65
CA LEU A 99 -6.34 3.62 37.92
C LEU A 99 -5.94 4.64 38.99
N VAL A 100 -5.22 5.69 38.62
CA VAL A 100 -4.85 6.78 39.55
C VAL A 100 -6.09 7.53 40.04
N ILE A 101 -7.06 7.79 39.17
CA ILE A 101 -8.33 8.44 39.54
C ILE A 101 -9.10 7.57 40.54
N GLU A 102 -9.20 6.26 40.28
CA GLU A 102 -9.89 5.31 41.16
C GLU A 102 -9.23 5.22 42.55
N ASP A 103 -7.90 5.22 42.60
CA ASP A 103 -7.15 5.24 43.86
C ASP A 103 -7.39 6.55 44.62
N LEU A 104 -7.28 7.70 43.96
CA LEU A 104 -7.56 9.01 44.57
C LEU A 104 -9.01 9.12 45.07
N GLN A 105 -9.98 8.62 44.32
CA GLN A 105 -11.37 8.57 44.76
C GLN A 105 -11.52 7.72 46.02
N THR A 106 -10.84 6.58 46.09
CA THR A 106 -10.82 5.71 47.27
C THR A 106 -10.21 6.43 48.47
N GLN A 107 -9.08 7.12 48.30
CA GLN A 107 -8.44 7.91 49.35
C GLN A 107 -9.36 9.03 49.85
N VAL A 108 -10.04 9.75 48.96
CA VAL A 108 -11.01 10.80 49.34
C VAL A 108 -12.17 10.20 50.14
N LYS A 109 -12.72 9.05 49.73
CA LYS A 109 -13.77 8.35 50.48
C LYS A 109 -13.28 7.97 51.89
N GLN A 110 -12.06 7.45 52.01
CA GLN A 110 -11.46 7.13 53.31
C GLN A 110 -11.27 8.38 54.18
N LEU A 111 -10.76 9.48 53.61
CA LEU A 111 -10.57 10.75 54.32
C LEU A 111 -11.89 11.35 54.80
N ARG A 112 -12.96 11.26 54.01
CA ARG A 112 -14.31 11.68 54.44
C ARG A 112 -14.78 10.87 55.65
N ILE A 113 -14.60 9.56 55.61
CA ILE A 113 -14.99 8.66 56.71
C ILE A 113 -14.17 8.95 57.97
N THR A 114 -12.85 9.11 57.85
CA THR A 114 -11.99 9.39 59.01
C THR A 114 -12.31 10.76 59.60
N ASN A 115 -12.51 11.78 58.76
CA ASN A 115 -12.91 13.11 59.22
C ASN A 115 -14.25 13.08 59.95
N TYR A 116 -15.26 12.38 59.42
CA TYR A 116 -16.55 12.18 60.09
C TYR A 116 -16.39 11.52 61.46
N ARG A 117 -15.60 10.44 61.56
CA ARG A 117 -15.35 9.75 62.83
C ARG A 117 -14.67 10.67 63.85
N LEU A 118 -13.72 11.48 63.42
CA LEU A 118 -13.05 12.45 64.29
C LEU A 118 -14.02 13.52 64.79
N GLN A 119 -14.84 14.10 63.90
CA GLN A 119 -15.88 15.05 64.28
C GLN A 119 -16.84 14.46 65.32
N TYR A 120 -17.25 13.20 65.12
CA TYR A 120 -18.10 12.49 66.06
C TYR A 120 -17.46 12.29 67.43
N VAL A 121 -16.18 11.90 67.48
CA VAL A 121 -15.43 11.74 68.75
C VAL A 121 -15.24 13.07 69.48
N VAL A 122 -14.90 14.14 68.76
CA VAL A 122 -14.76 15.49 69.34
C VAL A 122 -16.08 15.92 70.01
N GLN A 123 -17.21 15.74 69.33
CA GLN A 123 -18.52 16.06 69.90
C GLN A 123 -18.84 15.24 71.16
N GLN A 124 -18.49 13.95 71.19
CA GLN A 124 -18.66 13.14 72.40
C GLN A 124 -17.84 13.66 73.59
N SER A 125 -16.66 14.23 73.33
CA SER A 125 -15.83 14.83 74.39
C SER A 125 -16.38 16.16 74.90
N GLU A 126 -16.99 16.97 74.02
CA GLU A 126 -17.58 18.27 74.35
C GLU A 126 -18.90 18.13 75.14
N LEU A 127 -19.68 17.08 74.90
CA LEU A 127 -20.92 16.78 75.65
C LEU A 127 -20.69 16.52 77.15
N ARG A 128 -19.45 16.18 77.59
CA ARG A 128 -19.09 16.07 79.01
C ARG A 128 -18.71 17.40 79.68
N GLY A 129 -18.50 18.48 78.91
CA GLY A 129 -17.99 19.77 79.38
C GLY A 129 -19.03 20.88 79.62
N GLY A 130 -20.29 20.68 79.22
CA GLY A 130 -21.39 21.61 79.47
C GLY A 130 -21.71 22.56 78.30
N HIS A 131 -23.00 22.62 77.98
CA HIS A 131 -23.69 23.57 77.11
C HIS A 131 -23.51 23.43 75.58
N GLY A 132 -24.34 22.59 74.95
CA GLY A 132 -24.62 22.66 73.51
C GLY A 132 -25.43 21.48 73.01
N SER A 133 -26.72 21.70 72.68
CA SER A 133 -27.54 20.71 71.96
C SER A 133 -27.15 20.71 70.48
N PHE A 134 -26.03 20.07 70.15
CA PHE A 134 -25.59 19.88 68.78
C PHE A 134 -25.82 18.41 68.38
N LEU A 135 -26.71 18.21 67.41
CA LEU A 135 -26.91 16.92 66.76
C LEU A 135 -25.64 16.57 65.95
N PRO A 136 -25.24 15.30 65.89
CA PRO A 136 -24.08 14.91 65.11
C PRO A 136 -24.30 15.24 63.62
N PRO A 137 -23.24 15.65 62.90
CA PRO A 137 -23.35 15.92 61.47
C PRO A 137 -23.84 14.65 60.75
N PRO A 138 -24.57 14.80 59.64
CA PRO A 138 -24.95 13.66 58.84
C PRO A 138 -23.69 12.97 58.28
N PRO A 139 -23.68 11.63 58.17
CA PRO A 139 -22.56 10.91 57.59
C PRO A 139 -22.33 11.36 56.14
N PRO A 140 -21.07 11.37 55.67
CA PRO A 140 -20.73 11.85 54.33
C PRO A 140 -21.28 10.92 53.25
N ASP A 141 -21.69 11.50 52.13
CA ASP A 141 -22.00 10.75 50.91
C ASP A 141 -20.69 10.26 50.26
N ILE A 142 -20.59 8.95 50.10
CA ILE A 142 -19.39 8.22 49.67
C ILE A 142 -19.67 7.33 48.45
N PHE A 143 -20.84 7.47 47.82
CA PHE A 143 -21.18 6.74 46.60
C PHE A 143 -20.67 7.51 45.38
#